data_AF-A0A1I0V7P4-F1
#
_entry.id   AF-A0A1I0V7P4-F1
#
_cell.length_a   1.000
_cell.length_b   1.000
_cell.length_c   1.000
_cell.angle_alpha   90.00
_cell.angle_beta   90.00
_cell.angle_gamma   90.00
#
_symmetry.space_group_name_H-M   'P 1'
#
loop_
_entity.id
_entity.type
_entity.pdbx_description
1 polymer ?
#
loop_
_entity_poly.entity_id
_entity_poly.type
_entity_poly.pdbx_seq_one_letter_code
_entity_poly.pdbx_strand_id
1 'polypeptide(L)'
;MYGVKYKRNKIILLKPVSMQEPVDNVFCLDADNNIIWQVEDLREKYPHDRKMPYENMFYHDGILTVSTFIGVGYDINPDDGMIIRSHIVK
;
A
#
# COMPACT_ATOMS: atom_id res chain seq x y z
N MET A 1 10.70 6.95 -2.43
CA MET A 1 9.45 6.78 -3.18
C MET A 1 9.64 5.64 -4.17
N TYR A 2 8.81 4.61 -4.09
CA TYR A 2 8.67 3.60 -5.15
C TYR A 2 7.37 3.87 -5.90
N GLY A 3 7.33 3.58 -7.19
CA GLY A 3 6.14 3.79 -8.00
C GLY A 3 5.97 2.71 -9.06
N VAL A 4 4.74 2.28 -9.26
CA VAL A 4 4.34 1.39 -10.35
C VAL A 4 3.36 2.10 -11.26
N LYS A 5 3.48 1.88 -12.57
CA LYS A 5 2.47 2.35 -13.53
C LYS A 5 1.33 1.34 -13.55
N TYR A 6 0.10 1.83 -13.42
CA TYR A 6 -1.09 1.00 -13.50
C TYR A 6 -2.13 1.68 -14.41
N LYS A 7 -2.44 1.06 -15.54
CA LYS A 7 -3.25 1.68 -16.61
C LYS A 7 -2.64 3.05 -17.01
N ARG A 8 -3.38 4.15 -16.83
CA ARG A 8 -2.93 5.53 -17.06
C ARG A 8 -2.49 6.25 -15.77
N ASN A 9 -2.56 5.56 -14.64
CA ASN A 9 -2.33 6.09 -13.31
C ASN A 9 -0.96 5.65 -12.78
N LYS A 10 -0.54 6.28 -11.69
CA LYS A 10 0.67 5.94 -10.97
C LYS A 10 0.30 5.58 -9.54
N ILE A 11 0.64 4.38 -9.11
CA ILE A 11 0.54 3.99 -7.71
C ILE A 11 1.90 4.23 -7.07
N ILE A 12 1.93 4.96 -5.96
CA ILE A 12 3.15 5.32 -5.23
C ILE A 12 3.12 4.81 -3.81
N LEU A 13 4.30 4.43 -3.35
CA LEU A 13 4.59 4.18 -1.94
C LEU A 13 5.48 5.33 -1.43
N LEU A 14 4.96 6.06 -0.44
CA LEU A 14 5.74 7.04 0.32
C LEU A 14 6.54 6.28 1.37
N LYS A 15 7.87 6.25 1.21
CA LYS A 15 8.73 5.54 2.16
C LYS A 15 8.65 6.22 3.52
N PRO A 16 8.36 5.47 4.60
CA PRO A 16 8.42 6.03 5.94
C PRO A 16 9.87 6.37 6.30
N VAL A 17 10.06 7.46 7.05
CA VAL A 17 11.32 7.81 7.72
C VAL A 17 11.42 7.20 9.13
N SER A 18 10.30 6.74 9.71
CA SER A 18 10.26 6.05 11.01
C SER A 18 9.12 5.01 11.12
N MET A 19 9.20 4.13 12.12
CA MET A 19 8.15 3.13 12.39
C MET A 19 6.84 3.73 12.95
N GLN A 20 6.80 5.01 13.30
CA GLN A 20 5.64 5.69 13.91
C GLN A 20 4.79 6.45 12.88
N GLU A 21 5.13 6.33 11.59
CA GLU A 21 4.41 7.01 10.53
C GLU A 21 3.07 6.36 10.16
N PRO A 22 2.20 7.10 9.46
CA PRO A 22 0.91 6.60 9.00
C PRO A 22 1.04 5.32 8.17
N VAL A 23 0.09 4.40 8.37
CA VAL A 23 0.10 3.04 7.79
C VAL A 23 -0.70 2.93 6.49
N ASP A 24 -1.17 4.06 6.01
CA ASP A 24 -1.95 4.32 4.82
C ASP A 24 -1.09 5.04 3.76
N ASN A 25 0.20 4.72 3.70
CA ASN A 25 1.22 5.45 2.93
C ASN A 25 1.32 5.08 1.43
N VAL A 26 0.23 4.54 0.86
CA VAL A 26 0.12 4.15 -0.54
C VAL A 26 -1.02 4.91 -1.21
N PHE A 27 -0.72 5.48 -2.37
CA PHE A 27 -1.63 6.38 -3.08
C PHE A 27 -1.66 6.04 -4.57
N CYS A 28 -2.83 6.14 -5.18
CA CYS A 28 -2.97 6.15 -6.64
C CYS A 28 -3.21 7.57 -7.11
N LEU A 29 -2.44 7.96 -8.12
CA LEU A 29 -2.44 9.29 -8.69
C LEU A 29 -2.81 9.24 -10.17
N ASP A 30 -3.56 10.22 -10.64
CA ASP A 30 -3.76 10.46 -12.07
C ASP A 30 -2.51 11.08 -12.74
N ALA A 31 -2.62 11.44 -14.01
CA ALA A 31 -1.54 12.06 -14.78
C ALA A 31 -1.15 13.46 -14.28
N ASP A 32 -2.06 14.15 -13.60
CA ASP A 32 -1.87 15.50 -13.05
C ASP A 32 -1.43 15.46 -11.57
N ASN A 33 -1.21 14.26 -11.02
CA ASN A 33 -0.89 13.97 -9.62
C ASN A 33 -2.03 14.24 -8.62
N ASN A 34 -3.29 14.27 -9.07
CA ASN A 34 -4.41 14.25 -8.15
C ASN A 34 -4.58 12.85 -7.55
N ILE A 35 -4.92 12.80 -6.26
CA ILE A 35 -5.20 11.53 -5.57
C ILE A 35 -6.52 10.96 -6.06
N ILE A 36 -6.48 9.76 -6.63
CA ILE A 36 -7.65 8.98 -7.01
C ILE A 36 -8.15 8.17 -5.81
N TRP A 37 -7.23 7.47 -5.15
CA TRP A 37 -7.50 6.73 -3.92
C TRP A 37 -6.24 6.67 -3.05
N GLN A 38 -6.48 6.51 -1.75
CA GLN A 38 -5.49 6.13 -0.74
C GLN A 38 -5.83 4.70 -0.29
N VAL A 39 -4.82 3.90 0.00
CA VAL A 39 -5.03 2.52 0.49
C VAL A 39 -5.93 2.52 1.73
N GLU A 40 -6.78 1.51 1.83
CA GLU A 40 -7.65 1.28 2.99
C GLU A 40 -6.85 1.30 4.30
N ASP A 41 -7.41 1.97 5.31
CA ASP A 41 -6.73 2.14 6.59
C ASP A 41 -6.64 0.81 7.35
N LEU A 42 -5.41 0.33 7.53
CA LEU A 42 -5.14 -0.87 8.32
C LEU A 42 -5.65 -0.81 9.76
N ARG A 43 -5.75 0.39 10.33
CA ARG A 43 -6.25 0.61 11.71
C ARG A 43 -7.74 0.29 11.79
N GLU A 44 -8.50 0.56 10.73
CA GLU A 44 -9.93 0.26 10.67
C GLU A 44 -10.17 -1.21 10.33
N LYS A 45 -9.45 -1.74 9.32
CA LYS A 45 -9.67 -3.12 8.85
C LYS A 45 -9.20 -4.20 9.84
N TYR A 46 -8.13 -3.93 10.58
CA TYR A 46 -7.47 -4.90 11.45
C TYR A 46 -7.12 -4.28 12.82
N PRO A 47 -8.09 -3.83 13.63
CA PRO A 47 -7.85 -2.94 14.78
C PRO A 47 -6.93 -3.52 15.88
N HIS A 48 -6.76 -4.84 15.94
CA HIS A 48 -5.99 -5.53 16.98
C HIS A 48 -4.55 -5.90 16.57
N ASP A 49 -4.19 -5.76 15.29
CA ASP A 49 -2.86 -6.13 14.81
C ASP A 49 -1.86 -4.98 14.99
N ARG A 50 -0.58 -5.31 15.18
CA ARG A 50 0.49 -4.32 15.16
C ARG A 50 0.52 -3.62 13.80
N LYS A 51 0.46 -2.29 13.82
CA LYS A 51 0.47 -1.43 12.62
C LYS A 51 1.85 -0.88 12.37
N MET A 52 2.30 -0.98 11.12
CA MET A 52 3.54 -0.39 10.66
C MET A 52 3.34 0.13 9.24
N PRO A 53 4.02 1.22 8.86
CA PRO A 53 3.98 1.71 7.49
C PRO A 53 4.53 0.68 6.52
N TYR A 54 4.03 0.70 5.29
CA TYR A 54 4.55 -0.13 4.22
C TYR A 54 5.94 0.37 3.80
N GLU A 55 6.87 -0.54 3.57
CA GLU A 55 8.25 -0.25 3.18
C GLU A 55 8.53 -0.66 1.73
N ASN A 56 7.90 -1.77 1.30
CA ASN A 56 8.07 -2.32 -0.03
C ASN A 56 6.73 -2.41 -0.76
N MET A 57 6.78 -2.34 -2.09
CA MET A 57 5.63 -2.41 -2.98
C MET A 57 6.02 -3.09 -4.28
N PHE A 58 5.19 -4.04 -4.72
CA PHE A 58 5.38 -4.84 -5.92
C PHE A 58 4.03 -4.97 -6.63
N TYR A 59 4.06 -5.01 -7.97
CA TYR A 59 2.86 -5.26 -8.76
C TYR A 59 3.10 -6.45 -9.68
N HIS A 60 2.26 -7.47 -9.55
CA HIS A 60 2.38 -8.72 -10.29
C HIS A 60 1.00 -9.36 -10.45
N ASP A 61 0.72 -9.91 -11.63
CA ASP A 61 -0.52 -10.63 -11.95
C ASP A 61 -1.82 -9.91 -11.54
N GLY A 62 -1.85 -8.59 -11.72
CA GLY A 62 -3.02 -7.76 -11.40
C GLY A 62 -3.16 -7.41 -9.92
N ILE A 63 -2.26 -7.88 -9.06
CA ILE A 63 -2.28 -7.64 -7.62
C ILE A 63 -1.17 -6.68 -7.24
N LEU A 64 -1.52 -5.66 -6.44
CA LEU A 64 -0.54 -4.81 -5.78
C LEU A 64 -0.24 -5.40 -4.41
N THR A 65 0.99 -5.84 -4.18
CA THR A 65 1.41 -6.35 -2.86
C THR A 65 2.31 -5.32 -2.20
N VAL A 66 2.01 -4.97 -0.95
CA VAL A 66 2.84 -4.12 -0.11
C VAL A 66 3.28 -4.89 1.12
N SER A 67 4.44 -4.57 1.67
CA SER A 67 4.92 -5.22 2.89
C SER A 67 5.56 -4.25 3.87
N THR A 68 5.48 -4.62 5.15
CA THR A 68 6.07 -3.90 6.27
C THR A 68 7.45 -4.46 6.61
N PHE A 69 8.22 -3.72 7.43
CA PHE A 69 9.53 -4.12 7.94
C PHE A 69 9.56 -5.46 8.69
N ILE A 70 8.42 -5.88 9.25
CA ILE A 70 8.33 -7.11 10.06
C ILE A 70 7.83 -8.32 9.25
N GLY A 71 7.86 -8.23 7.92
CA GLY A 71 7.49 -9.35 7.05
C GLY A 71 5.98 -9.61 6.96
N VAL A 72 5.15 -8.62 7.25
CA VAL A 72 3.71 -8.70 6.99
C VAL A 72 3.40 -8.06 5.64
N GLY A 73 2.77 -8.82 4.76
CA GLY A 73 2.34 -8.42 3.43
C GLY A 73 0.83 -8.23 3.34
N TYR A 74 0.41 -7.34 2.46
CA TYR A 74 -0.99 -7.05 2.16
C TYR A 74 -1.17 -6.99 0.65
N ASP A 75 -2.14 -7.74 0.15
CA ASP A 75 -2.57 -7.66 -1.24
C ASP A 75 -3.67 -6.60 -1.33
N ILE A 76 -3.51 -5.66 -2.25
CA ILE A 76 -4.37 -4.51 -2.47
C ILE A 76 -4.93 -4.60 -3.88
N ASN A 77 -6.22 -4.33 -4.02
CA ASN A 77 -6.84 -4.13 -5.31
C ASN A 77 -6.39 -2.77 -5.90
N PRO A 78 -5.66 -2.75 -7.02
CA PRO A 78 -5.14 -1.51 -7.60
C PRO A 78 -6.23 -0.59 -8.20
N ASP A 79 -7.45 -1.09 -8.37
CA ASP A 79 -8.56 -0.28 -8.89
C ASP A 79 -9.17 0.65 -7.85
N ASP A 80 -9.20 0.25 -6.58
CA ASP A 80 -9.92 0.98 -5.51
C ASP A 80 -9.11 1.19 -4.22
N GLY A 81 -7.92 0.60 -4.10
CA GLY A 81 -7.07 0.71 -2.92
C GLY A 81 -7.53 -0.16 -1.74
N MET A 82 -8.51 -1.05 -1.94
CA MET A 82 -9.02 -1.92 -0.89
C MET A 82 -8.07 -3.10 -0.63
N ILE A 83 -7.84 -3.42 0.63
CA ILE A 83 -7.03 -4.56 1.03
C ILE A 83 -7.85 -5.84 0.84
N ILE A 84 -7.32 -6.75 0.05
CA ILE A 84 -7.92 -8.05 -0.25
C ILE A 84 -7.62 -9.04 0.89
N ARG A 85 -6.35 -9.12 1.33
CA ARG A 85 -5.90 -10.03 2.38
C ARG A 85 -4.55 -9.62 2.97
N SER A 86 -4.25 -10.15 4.15
CA SER A 86 -2.93 -10.13 4.77
C SER A 86 -2.24 -11.50 4.71
N HIS A 87 -0.91 -11.53 4.69
CA HIS A 87 -0.11 -12.75 4.71
C HIS A 87 1.31 -12.49 5.26
N ILE A 88 2.07 -13.55 5.53
CA ILE A 88 3.48 -13.45 5.94
C ILE A 88 4.37 -13.54 4.71
N VAL A 89 5.27 -12.57 4.55
CA VAL A 89 6.31 -12.51 3.51
C VAL A 89 7.60 -12.98 4.17
N LYS A 90 7.95 -14.25 3.97
CA LYS A 90 9.12 -14.90 4.57
C LYS A 90 10.31 -14.85 3.63
#